data_AF-A0A969G803-F1
#
_entry.id   AF-A0A969G803-F1
#
_cell.length_a   1.000
_cell.length_b   1.000
_cell.length_c   1.000
_cell.angle_alpha   90.00
_cell.angle_beta   90.00
_cell.angle_gamma   90.00
#
_symmetry.space_group_name_H-M   'P 1'
#
loop_
_entity.id
_entity.type
_entity.pdbx_description
1 polymer ?
#
loop_
_entity_poly.entity_id
_entity_poly.type
_entity_poly.pdbx_seq_one_letter_code
_entity_poly.pdbx_strand_id
1 'polypeptide(L)' 'MRSFDEAFSKVDPENSVYAMELFKQLNLQLMVVTPLDKINLAEPYIHSVHFVQNNNKKNSEVFDLPMEVYNAQKAAFAE' A
#
# COMPACT_ATOMS: atom_id res chain seq x y z
N MET A 1 14.28 9.62 0.96
CA MET A 1 13.31 8.51 1.05
C MET A 1 13.54 7.78 2.37
N ARG A 2 12.63 7.90 3.34
CA ARG A 2 12.64 7.02 4.52
C ARG A 2 11.72 5.85 4.22
N SER A 3 12.26 4.64 4.19
CA SER A 3 11.49 3.40 4.07
C SER A 3 11.06 2.96 5.46
N PHE A 4 9.76 2.77 5.67
CA PHE A 4 9.21 2.25 6.92
C PHE A 4 8.67 0.85 6.62
N ASP A 5 9.47 -0.15 6.94
CA ASP A 5 9.05 -1.55 6.86
C ASP A 5 8.02 -1.78 7.98
N GLU A 6 6.90 -2.46 7.70
CA GLU A 6 5.86 -2.78 8.70
C GLU A 6 5.08 -1.60 9.33
N ALA A 7 5.01 -0.42 8.69
CA ALA A 7 4.37 0.78 9.27
C ALA A 7 2.94 0.58 9.82
N PHE A 8 2.19 -0.39 9.29
CA PHE A 8 0.79 -0.65 9.67
C PHE A 8 0.56 -2.05 10.27
N SER A 9 1.61 -2.83 10.57
CA SER A 9 1.40 -4.20 11.03
C SER A 9 0.84 -4.25 12.47
N LYS A 10 1.07 -3.21 13.29
CA LYS A 10 0.69 -3.12 14.71
C LYS A 10 0.03 -1.80 15.14
N VAL A 11 -0.24 -0.88 14.21
CA VAL A 11 -0.76 0.46 14.54
C VAL A 11 -2.29 0.44 14.41
N ASP A 12 -2.99 1.01 15.39
CA ASP A 12 -4.45 1.17 15.31
C ASP A 12 -4.87 1.92 14.03
N PRO A 13 -6.03 1.60 13.46
CA PRO A 13 -6.55 2.24 12.25
C PRO A 13 -6.54 3.77 12.33
N GLU A 14 -6.97 4.32 13.46
CA GLU A 14 -7.07 5.76 13.69
C GLU A 14 -5.69 6.43 13.73
N ASN A 15 -4.72 5.82 14.42
CA ASN A 15 -3.34 6.30 14.49
C ASN A 15 -2.65 6.26 13.11
N SER A 16 -2.96 5.23 12.33
CA SER A 16 -2.44 5.07 10.97
C SER A 16 -2.93 6.18 10.04
N VAL A 17 -4.23 6.52 10.11
CA VAL A 17 -4.82 7.62 9.33
C VAL A 17 -4.22 8.96 9.72
N TYR A 18 -4.08 9.22 11.03
CA TYR A 18 -3.47 10.45 11.52
C TYR A 18 -2.01 10.61 11.05
N ALA A 19 -1.22 9.54 11.09
CA ALA A 19 0.15 9.54 10.59
C ALA A 19 0.22 9.87 9.09
N MET A 20 -0.70 9.32 8.28
CA MET A 20 -0.75 9.57 6.83
C MET A 20 -1.13 11.02 6.50
N GLU A 21 -2.10 11.60 7.21
CA GLU A 21 -2.43 13.04 7.08
C GLU A 21 -1.24 13.92 7.45
N LEU A 22 -0.51 13.59 8.51
CA LEU A 22 0.70 14.33 8.89
C LEU A 22 1.77 14.25 7.79
N PHE A 23 2.02 13.07 7.21
CA PHE A 23 3.00 12.92 6.13
C PHE A 23 2.61 13.71 4.87
N LYS A 24 1.32 13.76 4.56
CA LYS A 24 0.76 14.59 3.48
C LYS A 24 0.99 16.07 3.74
N GLN A 25 0.72 16.56 4.95
CA GLN A 25 0.97 17.96 5.33
C GLN A 25 2.45 18.32 5.30
N LEU A 26 3.32 17.38 5.64
CA LEU A 26 4.78 17.54 5.60
C LEU A 26 5.39 17.33 4.20
N ASN A 27 4.58 17.00 3.21
CA ASN A 27 4.99 16.72 1.83
C ASN A 27 6.10 15.66 1.73
N LEU A 28 5.98 14.60 2.54
CA LEU A 28 6.96 13.51 2.61
C LEU A 28 6.57 12.36 1.67
N GLN A 29 7.53 11.85 0.91
CA GLN A 29 7.37 10.63 0.13
C GLN A 29 7.54 9.40 1.03
N LEU A 30 6.48 8.58 1.13
CA LEU A 30 6.44 7.35 1.92
C LEU A 30 6.34 6.14 1.00
N MET A 31 7.13 5.10 1.27
CA MET A 31 7.00 3.78 0.66
C MET A 31 6.63 2.78 1.75
N VAL A 32 5.50 2.09 1.57
CA VAL A 32 4.92 1.17 2.55
C VAL A 32 4.97 -0.24 1.96
N VAL A 33 5.50 -1.19 2.74
CA VAL A 33 5.45 -2.62 2.42
C VAL A 33 4.46 -3.27 3.36
N THR A 34 3.35 -3.78 2.82
CA THR A 34 2.28 -4.40 3.60
C THR A 34 1.66 -5.57 2.82
N PRO A 35 1.16 -6.62 3.49
CA PRO A 35 0.31 -7.61 2.83
C PRO A 35 -0.92 -6.95 2.19
N LEU A 36 -1.37 -7.50 1.06
CA LEU A 36 -2.46 -6.92 0.24
C LEU A 36 -3.73 -6.61 1.05
N ASP A 37 -4.04 -7.45 2.02
CA ASP A 37 -5.24 -7.37 2.87
C ASP A 37 -5.33 -6.08 3.71
N LYS A 38 -4.17 -5.48 4.04
CA LYS A 38 -4.08 -4.30 4.92
C LYS A 38 -3.98 -2.97 4.17
N ILE A 39 -4.09 -2.98 2.83
CA ILE A 39 -3.89 -1.77 2.03
C ILE A 39 -5.06 -0.76 2.15
N ASN A 40 -6.26 -1.22 2.52
CA ASN A 40 -7.49 -0.41 2.57
C ASN A 40 -7.36 0.86 3.42
N LEU A 41 -6.55 0.85 4.48
CA LEU A 41 -6.33 2.00 5.36
C LEU A 41 -5.46 3.09 4.74
N ALA A 42 -4.50 2.70 3.90
CA ALA A 42 -3.59 3.61 3.22
C ALA A 42 -4.08 3.99 1.81
N GLU A 43 -5.07 3.28 1.27
CA GLU A 43 -5.69 3.46 -0.04
C GLU A 43 -5.90 4.93 -0.48
N PRO A 44 -6.50 5.82 0.35
CA PRO A 44 -6.72 7.22 -0.07
C PRO A 44 -5.45 8.08 -0.18
N TYR A 45 -4.32 7.59 0.32
CA TYR A 45 -3.03 8.29 0.31
C TYR A 45 -2.01 7.67 -0.65
N ILE A 46 -2.35 6.56 -1.31
CA ILE A 46 -1.45 5.85 -2.20
C ILE A 46 -1.53 6.44 -3.61
N HIS A 47 -0.36 6.77 -4.17
CA HIS A 47 -0.24 7.23 -5.56
C HIS A 47 -0.02 6.06 -6.53
N SER A 48 0.79 5.06 -6.12
CA SER A 48 1.10 3.88 -6.93
C SER A 48 1.24 2.64 -6.04
N VAL A 49 0.79 1.50 -6.55
CA VAL A 49 0.94 0.20 -5.91
C VAL A 49 1.88 -0.65 -6.76
N HIS A 50 2.77 -1.40 -6.13
CA HIS A 50 3.58 -2.41 -6.79
C HIS A 50 3.30 -3.75 -6.12
N PHE A 51 2.85 -4.72 -6.91
CA PHE A 51 2.62 -6.08 -6.43
C PHE A 51 3.87 -6.91 -6.65
N VAL A 52 4.35 -7.56 -5.59
CA VAL A 52 5.49 -8.47 -5.69
C VAL A 52 4.99 -9.89 -5.52
N GLN A 53 5.16 -10.70 -6.56
CA GLN A 53 4.88 -12.13 -6.51
C GLN A 53 6.19 -12.89 -6.52
N ASN A 54 6.32 -13.89 -5.64
CA ASN A 54 7.44 -14.81 -5.71
C ASN A 54 6.99 -16.10 -6.41
N ASN A 55 7.35 -16.24 -7.69
CA ASN A 55 6.99 -17.39 -8.50
C ASN A 55 7.93 -18.56 -8.17
N ASN A 56 7.36 -19.69 -7.74
CA ASN A 56 8.09 -20.89 -7.32
C ASN A 56 9.20 -20.67 -6.26
N LYS A 57 9.10 -19.62 -5.43
CA LYS A 57 10.12 -19.23 -4.44
C LYS A 57 11.52 -18.95 -5.02
N LYS A 58 11.63 -18.82 -6.34
CA LYS A 58 12.91 -18.69 -7.04
C LYS A 58 13.06 -17.37 -7.79
N ASN A 59 11.95 -16.76 -8.20
CA ASN A 59 11.95 -15.50 -8.93
C ASN A 59 10.96 -14.52 -8.30
N SER A 60 11.45 -13.37 -7.85
CA SER A 60 10.60 -12.25 -7.45
C SER A 60 10.24 -11.44 -8.70
N GLU A 61 8.96 -11.41 -9.03
CA GLU A 61 8.39 -10.62 -10.12
C GLU A 61 7.66 -9.42 -9.51
N VAL A 62 7.92 -8.23 -10.05
CA VAL A 62 7.27 -6.98 -9.62
C VAL A 62 6.35 -6.52 -10.73
N PHE A 63 5.09 -6.29 -10.38
CA PHE A 63 4.07 -5.78 -11.27
C PHE A 63 3.68 -4.39 -10.83
N ASP A 64 3.76 -3.43 -11.75
CA ASP A 64 3.19 -2.11 -11.54
C ASP A 64 1.67 -2.23 -11.56
N LEU A 65 1.04 -1.81 -10.47
CA LEU A 65 -0.41 -1.78 -10.33
C LEU A 65 -0.85 -0.32 -10.17
N PRO A 66 -1.17 0.37 -11.27
CA PRO A 66 -1.75 1.70 -11.21
C PRO A 66 -3.01 1.67 -10.35
N MET A 67 -3.27 2.77 -9.64
CA MET A 67 -4.43 2.86 -8.74
C MET A 67 -5.76 2.63 -9.48
N GLU A 68 -5.83 3.02 -10.75
CA GLU A 68 -6.97 2.77 -11.64
C GLU A 68 -7.24 1.27 -11.83
N VAL A 69 -6.19 0.48 -12.04
CA VAL A 69 -6.27 -0.97 -12.21
C VAL A 69 -6.62 -1.64 -10.88
N TYR A 70 -6.03 -1.17 -9.78
CA TYR A 70 -6.37 -1.63 -8.43
C TYR A 70 -7.87 -1.43 -8.12
N ASN A 71 -8.41 -0.24 -8.41
CA ASN A 71 -9.82 0.07 -8.20
C ASN A 71 -10.75 -0.79 -9.08
N ALA A 72 -10.38 -1.00 -10.35
CA ALA A 72 -11.15 -1.85 -11.26
C ALA A 72 -11.17 -3.33 -10.81
N GLN A 73 -10.03 -3.86 -10.37
CA GLN A 73 -9.95 -5.22 -9.84
C GLN A 73 -10.77 -5.36 -8.54
N LYS A 74 -10.65 -4.39 -7.61
CA LYS A 74 -11.43 -4.38 -6.37
C LYS A 74 -12.94 -4.40 -6.64
N ALA A 75 -13.41 -3.63 -7.63
CA ALA A 75 -14.81 -3.67 -8.06
C ALA A 75 -15.22 -5.06 -8.60
N ALA A 76 -14.38 -5.68 -9.41
CA ALA A 76 -14.63 -7.02 -9.96
C ALA A 76 -14.60 -8.15 -8.92
N PHE A 77 -13.92 -7.97 -7.79
CA PHE A 77 -13.90 -8.92 -6.67
C PHE A 77 -15.00 -8.67 -5.62
N ALA A 78 -15.76 -7.57 -5.74
CA ALA A 78 -16.85 -7.23 -4.83
C ALA A 78 -18.23 -7.73 -5.30
N GLU A 79 -18.31 -8.35 -6.50
CA GLU A 79 -19.46 -9.10 -7.04
C GLU A 79 -19.32 -10.61 -6.78
#